data_AF-A0A8T4FLX4-F1
#
_entry.id   AF-A0A8T4FLX4-F1
#
_cell.length_a   1.000
_cell.length_b   1.000
_cell.length_c   1.000
_cell.angle_alpha   90.00
_cell.angle_beta   90.00
_cell.angle_gamma   90.00
#
_symmetry.space_group_name_H-M   'P 1'
#
loop_
_entity.id
_entity.type
_entity.pdbx_description
1 polymer ?
#
loop_
_entity_poly.entity_id
_entity_poly.type
_entity_poly.pdbx_seq_one_letter_code
_entity_poly.pdbx_strand_id
1 'polypeptide(L)'
;MDPINVYDQYFEAEFEFNGVPRRAVRALLVADSHDKRIRYDVALSFFPHEDDEDYRVTYDACFERTVYEASGRRSKKREAEFLESFRETADSLASENGAKIFWDRPLNEARRA
;
A
#
# COMPACT_ATOMS: atom_id res chain seq x y z
N MET A 1 -10.39 2.90 -17.14
CA MET A 1 -9.66 1.62 -17.05
C MET A 1 -9.54 1.36 -15.57
N ASP A 2 -9.84 0.17 -15.08
CA ASP A 2 -9.83 -0.05 -13.63
C ASP A 2 -8.39 0.02 -13.07
N PRO A 3 -8.19 0.54 -11.84
CA PRO A 3 -6.88 0.55 -11.20
C PRO A 3 -6.30 -0.86 -11.11
N ILE A 4 -4.98 -0.98 -11.30
CA ILE A 4 -4.30 -2.27 -11.24
C ILE A 4 -3.33 -2.28 -10.07
N ASN A 5 -3.49 -3.27 -9.19
CA ASN A 5 -2.56 -3.53 -8.10
C ASN A 5 -1.28 -4.15 -8.68
N VAL A 6 -0.25 -3.32 -8.88
CA VAL A 6 1.09 -3.77 -9.28
C VAL A 6 1.70 -4.63 -8.16
N TYR A 7 1.39 -4.27 -6.91
CA TYR A 7 1.75 -5.02 -5.71
C TYR A 7 0.64 -4.90 -4.66
N ASP A 8 0.34 -6.00 -3.99
CA ASP A 8 -0.64 -6.09 -2.90
C ASP A 8 -0.19 -7.17 -1.92
N GLN A 9 0.11 -6.78 -0.68
CA GLN A 9 0.48 -7.70 0.38
C GLN A 9 0.08 -7.16 1.75
N TYR A 10 -0.19 -8.07 2.67
CA TYR A 10 -0.56 -7.77 4.04
C TYR A 10 0.57 -8.13 4.99
N PHE A 11 0.79 -7.28 5.98
CA PHE A 11 1.85 -7.41 6.97
C PHE A 11 1.33 -7.12 8.37
N GLU A 12 2.01 -7.65 9.39
CA GLU A 12 1.89 -7.09 10.73
C GLU A 12 2.32 -5.62 10.71
N ALA A 13 1.68 -4.83 11.57
CA ALA A 13 1.96 -3.41 11.73
C ALA A 13 1.77 -2.98 13.18
N GLU A 14 2.24 -1.78 13.50
CA GLU A 14 1.99 -1.11 14.76
C GLU A 14 1.54 0.32 14.47
N PHE A 15 0.28 0.62 14.79
CA PHE A 15 -0.28 1.95 14.66
C PHE A 15 -1.46 2.11 15.63
N GLU A 16 -1.72 3.31 16.12
CA GLU A 16 -2.90 3.62 16.92
C GLU A 16 -3.73 4.70 16.23
N PHE A 17 -5.01 4.41 16.00
CA PHE A 17 -5.94 5.35 15.38
C PHE A 17 -7.18 5.49 16.24
N ASN A 18 -7.46 6.72 16.70
CA ASN A 18 -8.58 7.04 17.59
C ASN A 18 -8.63 6.16 18.86
N GLY A 19 -7.47 5.85 19.45
CA GLY A 19 -7.37 4.99 20.65
C GLY A 19 -7.55 3.50 20.39
N VAL A 20 -7.62 3.07 19.13
CA VAL A 20 -7.72 1.66 18.73
C VAL A 20 -6.43 1.22 18.05
N PRO A 21 -5.77 0.16 18.54
CA PRO A 21 -4.57 -0.37 17.92
C PRO A 21 -4.88 -1.03 16.58
N ARG A 22 -4.01 -0.81 15.60
CA ARG A 22 -4.00 -1.42 14.27
C ARG A 22 -2.76 -2.27 14.16
N ARG A 23 -2.98 -3.59 14.13
CA ARG A 23 -1.90 -4.59 14.16
C ARG A 23 -1.56 -5.15 12.79
N ALA A 24 -2.26 -4.71 11.75
CA ALA A 24 -1.97 -5.09 10.39
C ALA A 24 -2.09 -3.93 9.42
N VAL A 25 -1.42 -4.08 8.29
CA VAL A 25 -1.45 -3.14 7.18
C VAL A 25 -1.54 -3.88 5.86
N ARG A 26 -2.37 -3.36 4.96
CA ARG A 26 -2.34 -3.71 3.54
C ARG A 26 -1.47 -2.68 2.82
N ALA A 27 -0.38 -3.15 2.20
CA ALA A 27 0.55 -2.33 1.45
C ALA A 27 0.34 -2.52 -0.05
N LEU A 28 0.07 -1.43 -0.77
CA LEU A 28 -0.34 -1.43 -2.17
C LEU A 28 0.54 -0.51 -3.01
N LEU A 29 0.94 -0.99 -4.19
CA LEU A 29 1.36 -0.14 -5.31
C LEU A 29 0.29 -0.23 -6.39
N VAL A 30 -0.44 0.86 -6.61
CA VAL A 30 -1.57 0.92 -7.55
C VAL A 30 -1.17 1.74 -8.76
N ALA A 31 -1.48 1.24 -9.95
CA ALA A 31 -1.36 1.95 -11.20
C ALA A 31 -2.76 2.30 -11.73
N ASP A 32 -3.06 3.59 -11.86
CA ASP A 32 -4.30 4.07 -12.45
C ASP A 32 -4.03 4.75 -13.80
N SER A 33 -4.79 4.38 -14.82
CA SER A 33 -4.71 4.93 -16.17
C SER A 33 -6.04 5.55 -16.55
N HIS A 34 -6.17 6.87 -16.34
CA HIS A 34 -7.32 7.67 -16.74
C HIS A 34 -6.90 8.81 -17.67
N ASP A 35 -7.71 9.13 -18.68
CA ASP A 35 -7.51 10.26 -19.61
C ASP A 35 -6.08 10.42 -20.18
N LYS A 36 -5.48 9.31 -20.63
CA LYS A 36 -4.09 9.26 -21.16
C LYS A 36 -3.03 9.73 -20.15
N ARG A 37 -3.36 9.78 -18.87
CA ARG A 37 -2.43 9.94 -17.77
C ARG A 37 -2.28 8.62 -17.05
N ILE A 38 -1.06 8.38 -16.57
CA ILE A 38 -0.73 7.28 -15.69
C ILE A 38 -0.33 7.87 -14.35
N ARG A 39 -0.95 7.35 -13.29
CA ARG A 39 -0.62 7.65 -11.90
C ARG A 39 -0.20 6.37 -11.20
N TYR A 40 0.88 6.43 -10.43
CA TYR A 40 1.28 5.36 -9.52
C TYR A 40 1.19 5.87 -8.08
N ASP A 41 0.45 5.15 -7.26
CA ASP A 41 0.19 5.48 -5.86
C ASP A 41 0.68 4.36 -4.95
N VAL A 42 1.40 4.73 -3.90
CA VAL A 42 1.65 3.87 -2.75
C VAL A 42 0.54 4.12 -1.75
N ALA A 43 -0.19 3.06 -1.38
CA ALA A 43 -1.28 3.14 -0.42
C ALA A 43 -1.06 2.15 0.74
N LEU A 44 -1.32 2.62 1.95
CA LEU A 44 -1.28 1.85 3.19
C LEU A 44 -2.64 1.91 3.85
N SER A 45 -3.22 0.75 4.15
CA SER A 45 -4.47 0.67 4.89
C SER A 45 -4.25 -0.13 6.17
N PHE A 46 -4.29 0.54 7.32
CA PHE A 46 -4.11 -0.06 8.64
C PHE A 46 -5.44 -0.52 9.23
N PHE A 47 -5.47 -1.70 9.82
CA PHE A 47 -6.68 -2.31 10.39
C PHE A 47 -6.35 -3.10 11.68
N PRO A 48 -7.35 -3.33 12.57
CA PRO A 48 -7.12 -3.84 13.92
C PRO A 48 -6.47 -5.22 13.93
N HIS A 49 -6.93 -6.08 13.01
CA HIS A 49 -6.53 -7.48 12.85
C HIS A 49 -6.42 -8.19 14.19
N GLU A 50 -7.57 -8.60 14.69
CA GLU A 50 -7.72 -9.43 15.88
C GLU A 50 -7.86 -10.92 15.50
N ASP A 51 -8.35 -11.22 14.28
CA ASP A 51 -8.44 -12.58 13.73
C ASP A 51 -8.17 -12.68 12.20
N ASP A 52 -8.08 -13.91 11.69
CA ASP A 52 -7.87 -14.21 10.27
C ASP A 52 -9.09 -13.92 9.37
N GLU A 53 -10.26 -13.56 9.90
CA GLU A 53 -11.42 -13.13 9.12
C GLU A 53 -11.44 -11.61 8.90
N ASP A 54 -10.67 -10.85 9.68
CA ASP A 54 -10.59 -9.38 9.67
C ASP A 54 -9.98 -8.76 8.42
N TYR A 55 -9.39 -9.54 7.50
CA TYR A 55 -8.85 -9.02 6.23
C TYR A 55 -9.90 -8.29 5.37
N ARG A 56 -11.20 -8.38 5.72
CA ARG A 56 -12.32 -7.81 4.95
C ARG A 56 -12.68 -6.37 5.34
N VAL A 57 -12.14 -5.81 6.41
CA VAL A 57 -12.49 -4.45 6.88
C VAL A 57 -11.35 -3.48 6.62
N THR A 58 -11.40 -2.77 5.49
CA THR A 58 -10.29 -1.90 5.03
C THR A 58 -10.76 -0.47 4.78
N TYR A 59 -11.15 0.27 5.81
CA TYR A 59 -11.47 1.71 5.66
C TYR A 59 -11.13 2.62 6.85
N ASP A 60 -10.42 2.15 7.88
CA ASP A 60 -10.30 2.96 9.09
C ASP A 60 -9.17 3.99 9.03
N ALA A 61 -7.95 3.58 8.66
CA ALA A 61 -6.83 4.49 8.50
C ALA A 61 -6.08 4.20 7.19
N CYS A 62 -6.33 5.05 6.20
CA CYS A 62 -5.71 4.95 4.88
C CYS A 62 -4.78 6.13 4.65
N PHE A 63 -3.57 5.84 4.20
CA PHE A 63 -2.60 6.84 3.77
C PHE A 63 -2.19 6.53 2.35
N GLU A 64 -2.12 7.55 1.51
CA GLU A 64 -1.72 7.43 0.12
C GLU A 64 -0.67 8.46 -0.25
N ARG A 65 0.21 8.09 -1.19
CA ARG A 65 1.18 8.98 -1.79
C ARG A 65 1.35 8.65 -3.26
N THR A 66 1.10 9.63 -4.11
CA THR A 66 1.46 9.56 -5.53
C THR A 66 2.97 9.63 -5.69
N VAL A 67 3.57 8.56 -6.21
CA VAL A 67 5.02 8.50 -6.50
C VAL A 67 5.33 8.92 -7.93
N TYR A 68 4.33 8.90 -8.80
CA TYR A 68 4.49 9.32 -10.19
C TYR A 68 3.16 9.69 -10.83
N GLU A 69 3.15 10.77 -11.61
CA GLU A 69 2.07 11.11 -12.53
C GLU A 69 2.65 11.68 -13.82
N ALA A 70 2.21 11.16 -14.96
CA ALA A 70 2.54 11.75 -16.26
C ALA A 70 1.54 11.40 -17.36
N SER A 71 1.61 12.13 -18.47
CA SER A 71 0.95 11.71 -19.71
C SER A 71 1.64 10.48 -20.28
N GLY A 72 0.87 9.47 -20.67
CA GLY A 72 1.40 8.26 -21.28
C GLY A 72 0.61 7.01 -20.95
N ARG A 73 1.31 5.87 -21.05
CA ARG A 73 0.79 4.54 -20.72
C ARG A 73 1.67 3.91 -19.64
N ARG A 74 1.15 2.88 -18.99
CA ARG A 74 1.91 2.03 -18.08
C ARG A 74 3.18 1.49 -18.72
N SER A 75 4.22 1.34 -17.91
CA SER A 75 5.48 0.73 -18.31
C SER A 75 5.93 -0.26 -17.26
N LYS A 76 6.12 -1.52 -17.66
CA LYS A 76 6.67 -2.57 -16.79
C LYS A 76 8.06 -2.23 -16.26
N LYS A 77 8.84 -1.44 -17.02
CA LYS A 77 10.14 -0.94 -16.56
C LYS A 77 9.99 0.01 -15.37
N ARG A 78 9.08 0.99 -15.47
CA ARG A 78 8.81 1.93 -14.37
C ARG A 78 8.21 1.22 -13.16
N GLU A 79 7.36 0.22 -13.38
CA GLU A 79 6.81 -0.60 -12.29
C GLU A 79 7.91 -1.28 -11.49
N ALA A 80 8.93 -1.84 -12.14
CA ALA A 80 10.09 -2.41 -11.45
C ALA A 80 10.84 -1.35 -10.63
N GLU A 81 11.09 -0.17 -11.21
CA GLU A 81 11.74 0.96 -10.52
C GLU A 81 10.95 1.39 -9.26
N PHE A 82 9.63 1.49 -9.34
CA PHE A 82 8.79 1.83 -8.19
C PHE A 82 8.67 0.71 -7.16
N LEU A 83 8.80 -0.56 -7.58
CA LEU A 83 8.85 -1.69 -6.65
C LEU A 83 10.15 -1.71 -5.84
N GLU A 84 11.26 -1.27 -6.43
CA GLU A 84 12.56 -1.18 -5.73
C GLU A 84 12.50 -0.12 -4.61
N SER A 85 11.87 1.03 -4.86
CA SER A 85 11.70 2.10 -3.86
C SER A 85 10.41 2.00 -3.04
N PHE A 86 9.60 0.96 -3.27
CA PHE A 86 8.27 0.81 -2.66
C PHE A 86 8.35 0.79 -1.14
N ARG A 87 9.23 -0.05 -0.59
CA ARG A 87 9.37 -0.23 0.86
C ARG A 87 9.77 1.07 1.55
N GLU A 88 10.76 1.76 0.99
CA GLU A 88 11.22 3.06 1.51
C GLU A 88 10.09 4.10 1.49
N THR A 89 9.32 4.16 0.40
CA THR A 89 8.19 5.07 0.28
C THR A 89 7.09 4.74 1.30
N ALA A 90 6.77 3.46 1.46
CA ALA A 90 5.79 2.97 2.42
C ALA A 90 6.25 3.22 3.87
N ASP A 91 7.50 2.98 4.21
CA ASP A 91 8.05 3.25 5.55
C ASP A 91 8.06 4.75 5.86
N SER A 92 8.41 5.60 4.89
CA SER A 92 8.29 7.06 5.02
C SER A 92 6.85 7.47 5.27
N LEU A 93 5.90 6.94 4.49
CA LEU A 93 4.48 7.25 4.63
C LEU A 93 3.91 6.76 5.98
N ALA A 94 4.31 5.57 6.44
CA ALA A 94 3.91 5.04 7.73
C ALA A 94 4.48 5.89 8.88
N SER A 95 5.78 6.18 8.85
CA SER A 95 6.49 6.94 9.89
C SER A 95 5.94 8.36 10.06
N GLU A 96 5.61 9.04 8.95
CA GLU A 96 4.97 10.37 8.99
C GLU A 96 3.64 10.39 9.74
N ASN A 97 2.96 9.25 9.80
CA ASN A 97 1.69 9.07 10.50
C ASN A 97 1.85 8.37 11.84
N GLY A 98 3.08 8.14 12.32
CA GLY A 98 3.35 7.43 13.58
C GLY A 98 3.06 5.93 13.52
N ALA A 99 3.06 5.35 12.32
CA ALA A 99 2.85 3.93 12.09
C ALA A 99 4.16 3.20 11.75
N LYS A 100 4.16 1.87 11.94
CA LYS A 100 5.29 1.00 11.60
C LYS A 100 4.80 -0.25 10.88
N ILE A 101 5.55 -0.70 9.87
CA ILE A 101 5.30 -1.92 9.09
C ILE A 101 6.37 -2.97 9.43
N PHE A 102 5.96 -4.21 9.70
CA PHE A 102 6.88 -5.33 9.93
C PHE A 102 7.05 -6.17 8.65
N TRP A 103 7.96 -5.74 7.78
CA TRP A 103 8.21 -6.40 6.48
C TRP A 103 8.68 -7.85 6.55
N ASP A 104 9.25 -8.24 7.69
CA ASP A 104 9.68 -9.60 8.02
C ASP A 104 8.54 -10.51 8.51
N ARG A 105 7.33 -9.95 8.70
CA ARG A 105 6.13 -10.64 9.20
C ARG A 105 4.96 -10.49 8.24
N PRO A 106 5.04 -11.11 7.04
CA PRO A 106 3.93 -11.11 6.11
C PRO A 106 2.77 -11.96 6.65
N LEU A 107 1.55 -11.44 6.55
CA LEU A 107 0.32 -12.16 6.88
C LEU A 107 -0.17 -13.01 5.69
N ASN A 108 0.28 -12.67 4.47
CA ASN A 108 0.05 -13.45 3.28
C ASN A 108 1.16 -13.31 2.24
N GLU A 109 1.08 -14.11 1.19
CA GLU A 109 1.97 -13.99 0.03
C GLU A 109 1.66 -12.74 -0.80
N ALA A 110 2.70 -12.13 -1.37
CA ALA A 110 2.57 -11.00 -2.26
C ALA A 110 1.77 -11.36 -3.53
N ARG A 111 0.78 -10.55 -3.86
CA ARG A 111 0.12 -10.59 -5.17
C ARG A 111 0.73 -9.53 -6.08
N ARG A 112 1.10 -9.92 -7.30
CA ARG A 112 1.65 -9.05 -8.34
C ARG A 112 0.89 -9.26 -9.65
N ALA A 113 0.61 -8.17 -10.37
CA ALA A 113 -0.03 -8.17 -11.69
C ALA A 113 0.95 -7.82 -12.84
#